data_AF-A0A0V8IL60-F1
#
_entry.id   AF-A0A0V8IL60-F1
#
_cell.length_a   1.000
_cell.length_b   1.000
_cell.length_c   1.000
_cell.angle_alpha   90.00
_cell.angle_beta   90.00
_cell.angle_gamma   90.00
#
_symmetry.space_group_name_H-M   'P 1'
#
loop_
_entity.id
_entity.type
_entity.pdbx_description
1 polymer ?
#
loop_
_entity_poly.entity_id
_entity_poly.type
_entity_poly.pdbx_seq_one_letter_code
_entity_poly.pdbx_strand_id
1 'polypeptide(L)' 'MAPAAGAGCDPNYSGCVPIASDVDCAGGSGNGPAYVRGPVQVIGNDIYGLDRDGDGLGCE' A
#
# COMPACT_ATOMS: atom_id res chain seq x y z
N MET A 1 10.18 20.60 -7.30
CA MET A 1 9.78 19.60 -8.32
C MET A 1 10.67 18.38 -8.11
N ALA A 2 10.18 17.38 -7.37
CA ALA A 2 10.85 16.10 -7.12
C ALA A 2 9.87 15.14 -6.41
N PRO A 3 10.04 13.80 -6.52
CA PRO A 3 10.53 13.00 -7.64
C PRO A 3 9.41 12.20 -8.31
N ALA A 4 9.70 11.69 -9.51
CA ALA A 4 8.83 10.84 -10.31
C ALA A 4 8.40 9.58 -9.52
N ALA A 5 7.08 9.41 -9.34
CA ALA A 5 6.48 8.09 -9.08
C ALA A 5 6.59 7.25 -10.37
N GLY A 6 7.83 6.89 -10.72
CA GLY A 6 8.10 5.89 -11.74
C GLY A 6 7.66 4.54 -11.19
N ALA A 7 6.71 3.91 -11.87
CA ALA A 7 5.96 2.72 -11.47
C ALA A 7 4.98 3.00 -10.31
N GLY A 8 3.68 3.08 -10.63
CA GLY A 8 2.61 3.23 -9.65
C GLY A 8 2.38 2.00 -8.76
N CYS A 9 3.42 1.22 -8.48
CA CYS A 9 3.40 0.05 -7.61
C CYS A 9 4.68 0.09 -6.75
N ASP A 10 4.52 0.08 -5.43
CA ASP A 10 5.65 0.03 -4.52
C ASP A 10 6.28 -1.38 -4.48
N PRO A 11 7.60 -1.53 -4.68
CA PRO A 11 8.27 -2.83 -4.74
C PRO A 11 8.42 -3.50 -3.36
N ASN A 12 8.15 -2.80 -2.25
CA ASN A 12 8.14 -3.41 -0.93
C ASN A 12 6.91 -4.30 -0.70
N TYR A 13 5.97 -4.33 -1.65
CA TYR A 13 4.74 -5.08 -1.56
C TYR A 13 4.61 -6.02 -2.78
N SER A 14 4.08 -7.21 -2.55
CA SER A 14 3.85 -8.24 -3.59
C SER A 14 2.68 -7.88 -4.51
N GLY A 15 1.83 -6.97 -4.06
CA GLY A 15 0.76 -6.36 -4.86
C GLY A 15 1.18 -5.03 -5.48
N CYS A 16 0.38 -4.55 -6.43
CA CYS A 16 0.55 -3.18 -6.90
C CYS A 16 -0.04 -2.19 -5.88
N VAL A 17 0.80 -1.73 -4.94
CA VAL A 17 0.45 -0.67 -4.01
C VAL A 17 0.72 0.68 -4.67
N PRO A 18 -0.32 1.48 -4.98
CA PRO A 18 -0.13 2.79 -5.56
C PRO A 18 0.73 3.67 -4.66
N ILE A 19 1.79 4.26 -5.21
CA ILE A 19 2.65 5.19 -4.48
C ILE A 19 1.88 6.51 -4.31
N ALA A 20 1.28 6.71 -3.14
CA ALA A 20 0.51 7.89 -2.77
C ALA A 20 0.86 8.35 -1.35
N SER A 21 0.35 9.52 -0.95
CA SER A 21 0.56 10.04 0.42
C SER A 21 -0.12 9.19 1.50
N ASP A 22 -1.20 8.51 1.13
CA ASP A 22 -2.00 7.66 1.99
C ASP A 22 -2.65 6.59 1.09
N VAL A 23 -2.44 5.33 1.45
CA VAL A 23 -2.92 4.18 0.68
C VAL A 23 -3.79 3.35 1.60
N ASP A 24 -5.06 3.23 1.24
CA ASP A 24 -6.05 2.54 2.04
C ASP A 24 -6.51 1.24 1.39
N CYS A 25 -7.02 0.32 2.21
CA CYS A 25 -7.63 -0.89 1.71
C CYS A 25 -8.99 -0.59 1.05
N ALA A 26 -9.14 -1.00 -0.21
CA ALA A 26 -10.37 -0.86 -0.97
C ALA A 26 -11.45 -1.77 -0.39
N GLY A 27 -12.39 -1.18 0.36
CA GLY A 27 -13.44 -1.91 1.09
C GLY A 27 -13.47 -1.58 2.58
N GLY A 28 -12.43 -0.94 3.11
CA GLY A 28 -12.41 -0.36 4.45
C GLY A 28 -12.91 1.09 4.50
N SER A 29 -12.97 1.66 5.71
CA SER A 29 -13.30 3.07 5.97
C SER A 29 -12.18 4.06 5.62
N GLY A 30 -11.33 3.70 4.66
CA GLY A 30 -10.24 4.55 4.19
C GLY A 30 -10.76 5.86 3.60
N ASN A 31 -10.02 6.95 3.83
CA ASN A 31 -10.31 8.28 3.24
C ASN A 31 -9.19 8.73 2.28
N GLY A 32 -8.21 7.87 2.03
CA GLY A 32 -7.06 8.13 1.21
C GLY A 32 -7.43 8.35 -0.26
N PRO A 33 -6.59 9.08 -1.01
CA PRO A 33 -6.77 9.28 -2.45
C PRO A 33 -6.48 8.01 -3.27
N ALA A 34 -5.80 7.03 -2.67
CA ALA A 34 -5.41 5.78 -3.32
C ALA A 34 -5.94 4.58 -2.53
N TYR A 35 -6.45 3.59 -3.26
CA TYR A 35 -6.98 2.37 -2.67
C TYR A 35 -6.36 1.13 -3.31
N VAL A 36 -6.01 0.16 -2.49
CA VAL A 36 -5.50 -1.15 -2.91
C VAL A 36 -6.58 -2.22 -2.74
N ARG A 37 -6.85 -3.00 -3.78
CA ARG A 37 -7.87 -4.06 -3.78
C ARG A 37 -7.21 -5.43 -3.57
N GLY A 38 -7.54 -6.05 -2.43
CA GLY A 38 -7.11 -7.41 -2.08
C GLY A 38 -5.91 -7.46 -1.14
N PRO A 39 -5.57 -8.67 -0.67
CA PRO A 39 -4.49 -8.85 0.30
C PRO A 39 -3.16 -8.44 -0.33
N VAL A 40 -2.47 -7.55 0.36
CA VAL A 40 -1.18 -7.00 -0.02
C VAL A 40 -0.12 -7.61 0.85
N GLN A 41 0.73 -8.45 0.27
CA GLN A 41 1.81 -9.03 1.06
C GLN A 41 2.97 -8.03 1.16
N VAL A 42 3.40 -7.71 2.37
CA VAL A 42 4.59 -6.90 2.61
C VAL A 42 5.83 -7.78 2.42
N ILE A 43 6.62 -7.48 1.39
CA ILE A 43 7.88 -8.17 1.10
C ILE A 43 9.04 -7.52 1.87
N GLY A 44 9.02 -6.20 1.94
CA GLY A 44 10.10 -5.39 2.49
C GLY A 44 9.72 -4.72 3.80
N ASN A 45 9.70 -3.39 3.79
CA ASN A 45 9.19 -2.60 4.90
C ASN A 45 7.77 -2.14 4.63
N ASP A 46 6.92 -2.22 5.66
CA ASP A 46 5.61 -1.60 5.62
C ASP A 46 5.73 -0.09 5.85
N ILE A 47 5.96 0.65 4.78
CA ILE A 47 6.15 2.12 4.83
C ILE A 47 4.82 2.85 4.96
N TYR A 48 3.74 2.25 4.44
CA TYR A 48 2.40 2.84 4.43
C TYR A 48 1.53 2.42 5.63
N GLY A 49 1.98 1.49 6.48
CA GLY A 49 1.18 1.06 7.63
C GLY A 49 -0.03 0.21 7.22
N LEU A 50 0.06 -0.50 6.09
CA LEU A 50 -1.00 -1.35 5.57
C LEU A 50 -1.16 -2.63 6.40
N ASP A 51 -0.07 -3.07 7.03
CA ASP A 51 0.04 -4.28 7.85
C ASP A 51 0.10 -3.86 9.32
N ARG A 52 -1.07 -3.65 9.93
CA ARG A 52 -1.16 -3.14 11.30
C ARG A 52 -0.77 -4.18 12.35
N ASP A 53 -0.90 -5.44 11.96
CA ASP A 53 -0.81 -6.62 12.80
C ASP A 53 0.60 -7.22 12.75
N GLY A 54 1.39 -6.88 11.72
CA GLY A 54 2.78 -7.27 11.59
C GLY A 54 3.00 -8.68 11.03
N ASP A 55 1.97 -9.28 10.42
CA ASP A 55 2.01 -10.63 9.84
C ASP A 55 2.47 -10.63 8.38
N GLY A 56 2.69 -9.45 7.80
CA GLY A 56 3.18 -9.26 6.44
C GLY A 56 2.07 -9.33 5.39
N LEU A 57 0.82 -9.15 5.78
CA LEU A 57 -0.37 -9.17 4.94
C LEU A 57 -1.26 -7.97 5.27
N GLY A 58 -1.11 -6.88 4.51
CA GLY A 58 -2.02 -5.75 4.57
C GLY A 58 -3.33 -6.00 3.82
N CYS A 59 -4.40 -5.30 4.22
CA CYS A 59 -5.71 -5.33 3.54
C CYS A 59 -6.34 -6.72 3.40
N GLU A 60 -6.48 -7.44 4.51
CA GLU A 60 -7.39 -8.58 4.65
C GLU A 60 -8.89 -8.20 4.61
#